data_AF-A0A150PGB4-F1
#
_entry.id   AF-A0A150PGB4-F1
#
_cell.length_a   1.000
_cell.length_b   1.000
_cell.length_c   1.000
_cell.angle_alpha   90.00
_cell.angle_beta   90.00
_cell.angle_gamma   90.00
#
_symmetry.space_group_name_H-M   'P 1'
#
loop_
_entity.id
_entity.type
_entity.pdbx_description
1 polymer ?
#
loop_
_entity_poly.entity_id
_entity_poly.type
_entity_poly.pdbx_seq_one_letter_code
_entity_poly.pdbx_strand_id
1 'polypeptide(L)'
;MLYADEATVYRYSSGEGLQERLKQQAASLFSWIHPDAPEDPCFLRRNGDVLLVTISHEREAYMLLSEDEIQIARRGFPELASILQKE
;
A
#
# COMPACT_ATOMS: atom_id res chain seq x y z
N MET A 1 -5.73 -7.50 22.37
CA MET A 1 -4.28 -7.51 22.69
C MET A 1 -3.63 -8.50 21.75
N LEU A 2 -2.73 -8.04 20.88
CA LEU A 2 -1.78 -8.91 20.19
C LEU A 2 -0.70 -9.26 21.23
N TYR A 3 -0.55 -10.53 21.55
CA TYR A 3 0.32 -11.01 22.65
C TYR A 3 1.68 -11.57 22.16
N ALA A 4 2.08 -11.26 20.93
CA ALA A 4 3.35 -11.69 20.38
C ALA A 4 3.92 -10.59 19.48
N ASP A 5 5.18 -10.21 19.68
CA ASP A 5 5.93 -9.26 18.85
C ASP A 5 6.30 -9.85 17.46
N GLU A 6 5.61 -10.90 17.04
CA GLU A 6 5.87 -11.65 15.82
C GLU A 6 4.64 -11.66 14.92
N ALA A 7 4.85 -11.43 13.63
CA ALA A 7 3.80 -11.47 12.61
C ALA A 7 4.12 -12.56 11.57
N THR A 8 3.11 -13.32 11.18
CA THR A 8 3.23 -14.20 10.00
C THR A 8 3.02 -13.38 8.75
N VAL A 9 4.05 -13.28 7.91
CA VAL A 9 4.00 -12.50 6.66
C VAL A 9 3.91 -13.43 5.46
N TYR A 10 2.95 -13.16 4.59
CA TYR A 10 2.81 -13.84 3.31
C TYR A 10 3.31 -12.96 2.18
N ARG A 11 4.20 -13.49 1.35
CA ARG A 11 4.71 -12.79 0.18
C ARG A 11 4.16 -13.41 -1.09
N TYR A 12 3.54 -12.57 -1.91
CA TYR A 12 2.98 -12.97 -3.20
C TYR A 12 3.73 -12.26 -4.34
N SER A 13 3.82 -12.94 -5.49
CA SER A 13 4.27 -12.29 -6.73
C SER A 13 3.06 -11.70 -7.45
N SER A 14 3.24 -10.54 -8.10
CA SER A 14 2.20 -9.98 -8.95
C SER A 14 1.89 -10.94 -10.12
N GLY A 15 0.61 -11.22 -10.33
CA GLY A 15 0.10 -12.02 -11.43
C GLY A 15 -1.06 -11.30 -12.13
N GLU A 16 -1.49 -11.86 -13.26
CA GLU A 16 -2.62 -11.32 -14.01
C GLU A 16 -3.89 -11.26 -13.13
N GLY A 17 -4.58 -10.11 -13.16
CA GLY A 17 -5.82 -9.88 -12.41
C GLY A 17 -5.67 -9.59 -10.92
N LEU A 18 -4.44 -9.52 -10.37
CA LEU A 18 -4.25 -9.18 -8.95
C LEU A 18 -4.79 -7.78 -8.62
N GLN A 19 -4.54 -6.81 -9.50
CA GLN A 19 -4.97 -5.42 -9.30
C GLN A 19 -6.49 -5.32 -9.16
N GLU A 20 -7.24 -5.97 -10.05
CA GLU A 20 -8.70 -5.97 -10.05
C GLU A 20 -9.24 -6.62 -8.78
N ARG A 21 -8.65 -7.75 -8.35
CA ARG A 21 -9.04 -8.43 -7.11
C ARG A 21 -8.82 -7.56 -5.88
N LEU A 22 -7.67 -6.89 -5.79
CA LEU A 22 -7.37 -5.99 -4.67
C LEU A 22 -8.38 -4.84 -4.58
N LYS A 23 -8.73 -4.24 -5.72
CA LYS A 23 -9.72 -3.14 -5.79
C LYS A 23 -11.15 -3.61 -5.46
N GLN A 24 -11.48 -4.88 -5.69
CA GLN A 24 -12.76 -5.46 -5.30
C GLN A 24 -12.80 -5.83 -3.81
N GLN A 25 -11.66 -6.19 -3.23
CA GLN A 25 -11.57 -6.63 -1.84
C GLN A 25 -11.69 -5.48 -0.84
N ALA A 26 -11.07 -4.34 -1.11
CA ALA A 26 -11.03 -3.20 -0.20
C ALA A 26 -11.36 -1.90 -0.91
N ALA A 27 -12.27 -1.11 -0.31
CA ALA A 27 -12.69 0.18 -0.84
C ALA A 27 -11.70 1.32 -0.56
N SER A 28 -10.72 1.11 0.34
CA SER A 28 -9.71 2.10 0.71
C SER A 28 -8.45 1.45 1.26
N LEU A 29 -7.36 2.23 1.39
CA LEU A 29 -6.10 1.80 2.01
C LEU A 29 -6.24 1.39 3.48
N PHE A 30 -7.32 1.76 4.16
CA PHE A 30 -7.54 1.47 5.58
C PHE A 30 -8.67 0.47 5.81
N SER A 31 -9.14 -0.18 4.76
CA SER A 31 -10.22 -1.18 4.82
C SER A 31 -9.70 -2.62 4.83
N TRP A 32 -8.38 -2.80 4.95
CA TRP A 32 -7.71 -4.10 5.03
C TRP A 32 -7.75 -4.62 6.46
N ILE A 33 -8.91 -5.13 6.88
CA ILE A 33 -9.17 -5.56 8.26
C ILE A 33 -9.62 -7.02 8.26
N HIS A 34 -8.99 -7.85 9.09
CA HIS A 34 -9.36 -9.23 9.32
C HIS A 34 -10.70 -9.35 10.09
N PRO A 35 -11.55 -10.36 9.82
CA PRO A 35 -11.34 -11.52 8.93
C PRO A 35 -11.71 -11.28 7.47
N ASP A 36 -12.28 -10.13 7.15
CA ASP A 36 -12.89 -9.89 5.85
C ASP A 36 -11.86 -9.55 4.76
N ALA A 37 -10.64 -9.16 5.14
CA ALA A 37 -9.54 -8.86 4.22
C ALA A 37 -8.18 -9.25 4.84
N PRO A 38 -7.12 -9.43 4.03
CA PRO A 38 -5.76 -9.56 4.57
C PRO A 38 -5.37 -8.27 5.28
N GLU A 39 -4.71 -8.38 6.44
CA GLU A 39 -4.19 -7.24 7.17
C GLU A 39 -3.03 -6.58 6.41
N ASP A 40 -3.02 -5.25 6.41
CA ASP A 40 -1.85 -4.40 6.15
C ASP A 40 -1.00 -4.78 4.90
N PRO A 41 -1.58 -4.78 3.68
CA PRO A 41 -0.84 -5.10 2.48
C PRO A 41 0.31 -4.10 2.20
N CYS A 42 1.51 -4.65 2.06
CA CYS A 42 2.70 -3.92 1.66
C CYS A 42 3.11 -4.24 0.22
N PHE A 43 3.31 -3.21 -0.60
CA PHE A 43 3.77 -3.37 -1.98
C PHE A 43 5.26 -3.11 -2.08
N LEU A 44 5.96 -4.04 -2.73
CA LEU A 44 7.40 -3.99 -2.94
C LEU A 44 7.71 -3.76 -4.41
N ARG A 45 8.81 -3.04 -4.67
CA ARG A 45 9.46 -2.97 -5.97
C ARG A 45 10.05 -4.32 -6.34
N ARG A 46 10.40 -4.48 -7.62
CA ARG A 46 11.04 -5.71 -8.14
C ARG A 46 12.36 -6.04 -7.44
N ASN A 47 13.10 -5.03 -7.00
CA ASN A 47 14.35 -5.19 -6.25
C ASN A 47 14.14 -5.51 -4.75
N GLY A 48 12.89 -5.49 -4.27
CA GLY A 48 12.54 -5.75 -2.87
C GLY A 48 12.31 -4.50 -2.03
N ASP A 49 12.63 -3.30 -2.53
CA ASP A 49 12.41 -2.06 -1.78
C ASP A 49 10.92 -1.79 -1.58
N VAL A 50 10.58 -1.24 -0.42
CA VAL A 50 9.20 -0.88 -0.08
C VAL A 50 8.71 0.27 -0.95
N LEU A 51 7.53 0.12 -1.55
CA LEU A 51 6.87 1.13 -2.37
C LEU A 51 5.68 1.76 -1.64
N LEU A 52 4.80 0.94 -1.05
CA LEU A 52 3.60 1.38 -0.35
C LEU A 52 3.44 0.56 0.93
N VAL A 53 3.28 1.26 2.05
CA VAL A 53 2.96 0.69 3.36
C VAL A 53 1.55 1.11 3.74
N THR A 54 0.79 0.18 4.31
CA THR A 54 -0.51 0.45 4.95
C THR A 54 -0.52 -0.13 6.35
N ILE A 55 -0.99 0.65 7.32
CA ILE A 55 -1.24 0.23 8.69
C ILE A 55 -2.70 0.61 9.00
N SER A 56 -3.60 -0.32 8.74
CA SER A 56 -5.03 -0.06 8.54
C SER A 56 -5.72 0.36 9.83
N HIS A 57 -5.37 -0.30 10.93
CA HIS A 57 -5.88 0.00 12.27
C HIS A 57 -5.43 1.37 12.77
N GLU A 58 -4.22 1.79 12.40
CA GLU A 58 -3.63 3.08 12.77
C GLU A 58 -4.02 4.20 11.79
N ARG A 59 -4.65 3.82 10.66
CA ARG A 59 -5.01 4.72 9.56
C ARG A 59 -3.81 5.47 8.98
N GLU A 60 -2.67 4.79 8.96
CA GLU A 60 -1.42 5.30 8.41
C GLU A 60 -1.11 4.60 7.10
N ALA A 61 -0.72 5.37 6.09
CA ALA A 61 -0.22 4.84 4.84
C ALA A 61 0.75 5.84 4.23
N TYR A 62 1.83 5.34 3.65
CA TYR A 62 2.83 6.17 3.00
C TYR A 62 3.48 5.43 1.86
N MET A 63 3.98 6.23 0.90
CA MET A 63 4.78 5.75 -0.20
C MET A 63 6.21 6.22 -0.02
N LEU A 64 7.17 5.34 -0.28
CA LEU A 64 8.58 5.71 -0.32
C LEU A 64 8.97 5.91 -1.77
N LEU A 65 8.77 7.11 -2.30
CA LEU A 65 9.04 7.45 -3.70
C LEU A 65 10.42 8.10 -3.86
N SER A 66 11.11 7.82 -4.97
CA SER A 66 12.25 8.63 -5.39
C SER A 66 11.78 9.98 -5.92
N GLU A 67 12.69 10.96 -6.02
CA GLU A 67 12.36 12.27 -6.60
C GLU A 67 11.80 12.13 -8.02
N ASP A 68 12.41 11.27 -8.85
CA ASP A 68 11.91 11.01 -10.21
C ASP A 68 10.50 10.41 -10.20
N GLU A 69 10.21 9.48 -9.30
CA GLU A 69 8.88 8.88 -9.14
C GLU A 69 7.85 9.91 -8.66
N ILE A 70 8.23 10.84 -7.77
CA ILE A 70 7.39 11.96 -7.34
C ILE A 70 7.05 12.85 -8.54
N GLN A 71 8.03 13.17 -9.39
CA GLN A 71 7.80 13.99 -10.59
C GLN A 71 6.91 13.27 -11.60
N ILE A 72 7.06 11.96 -11.77
CA ILE A 72 6.18 11.13 -12.60
C ILE A 72 4.76 11.14 -12.02
N ALA A 73 4.63 10.92 -10.70
CA ALA A 73 3.33 10.89 -10.03
C ALA A 73 2.60 12.23 -10.16
N ARG A 74 3.31 13.34 -9.99
CA ARG A 74 2.75 14.70 -10.15
C ARG A 74 2.20 14.97 -11.55
N ARG A 75 2.83 14.40 -12.59
CA ARG A 75 2.41 14.57 -13.99
C ARG A 75 1.30 13.61 -14.38
N GLY A 76 1.35 12.37 -13.89
CA GLY A 76 0.45 11.29 -14.28
C GLY A 76 -0.84 11.21 -13.46
N PHE A 77 -0.82 11.68 -12.21
CA PHE A 77 -1.92 11.53 -11.26
C PHE A 77 -2.21 12.86 -10.54
N PRO A 78 -3.05 13.72 -11.13
CA PRO A 78 -3.35 15.06 -10.59
C PRO A 78 -3.85 15.05 -9.14
N GLU A 79 -4.60 14.03 -8.74
CA GLU A 79 -5.12 13.90 -7.37
C GLU A 79 -3.99 13.64 -6.37
N LEU A 80 -3.04 12.75 -6.72
CA LEU A 80 -1.84 12.49 -5.94
C LEU A 80 -0.93 13.72 -5.87
N ALA A 81 -0.81 14.46 -6.98
CA ALA A 81 -0.01 15.68 -7.03
C ALA A 81 -0.44 16.70 -5.96
N SER A 82 -1.74 16.82 -5.71
CA SER A 82 -2.29 17.74 -4.70
C SER A 82 -1.97 17.34 -3.25
N ILE A 83 -1.78 16.04 -3.01
CA ILE A 83 -1.41 15.49 -1.70
C ILE A 83 0.09 15.66 -1.47
N LEU A 84 0.92 15.42 -2.50
CA LEU A 84 2.38 15.55 -2.48
C LEU A 84 2.90 17.01 -2.43
N GLN A 85 2.03 18.01 -2.35
CA GLN A 85 2.38 19.42 -2.18
C GLN A 85 2.23 19.89 -0.72
N LYS A 86 1.58 19.08 0.13
CA LYS A 86 1.37 19.40 1.54
C LYS A 86 2.52 18.82 2.37
N GLU A 87 3.69 19.43 2.28
CA GLU A 87 4.78 19.28 3.24
C GLU A 87 5.23 20.66 3.74
#